data_AF-A0A4V5RMD4-F1
#
_entry.id   AF-A0A4V5RMD4-F1
#
_cell.length_a   1.000
_cell.length_b   1.000
_cell.length_c   1.000
_cell.angle_alpha   90.00
_cell.angle_beta   90.00
_cell.angle_gamma   90.00
#
_symmetry.space_group_name_H-M   'P 1'
#
loop_
_entity.id
_entity.type
_entity.pdbx_description
1 polymer ?
#
loop_
_entity_poly.entity_id
_entity_poly.type
_entity_poly.pdbx_seq_one_letter_code
_entity_poly.pdbx_strand_id
1 'polypeptide(L)'
;GQTNQLRGLLAEFGLVFPKGSASLNKQLPLVLEDAVNNLTPPIRCVVTHLKELIDELSSRISALTKEIEQWHSTNVDSKRIAEIPGIGPITATALVASIGDPASFNNGRQVSAWIGLVPK
;
A
#
# COMPACT_ATOMS: atom_id res chain seq x y z
N GLY A 1 2.57 -7.19 5.83
CA GLY A 1 1.37 -6.83 5.03
C GLY A 1 0.29 -7.88 5.19
N GLN A 2 -0.98 -7.52 4.96
CA GLN A 2 -2.16 -8.36 5.21
C GLN A 2 -2.08 -9.74 4.50
N THR A 3 -1.50 -9.80 3.30
CA THR A 3 -1.20 -11.05 2.59
C THR A 3 -0.32 -12.02 3.39
N ASN A 4 0.63 -11.51 4.17
CA ASN A 4 1.53 -12.36 4.96
C ASN A 4 0.83 -12.92 6.21
N GLN A 5 -0.15 -12.20 6.75
CA GLN A 5 -0.99 -12.70 7.86
C GLN A 5 -1.90 -13.82 7.37
N LEU A 6 -2.56 -13.65 6.22
CA LEU A 6 -3.38 -14.70 5.61
C LEU A 6 -2.57 -15.96 5.29
N ARG A 7 -1.35 -15.79 4.76
CA ARG A 7 -0.40 -16.91 4.57
C ARG A 7 -0.05 -17.62 5.88
N GLY A 8 0.17 -16.85 6.95
CA GLY A 8 0.49 -17.40 8.27
C GLY A 8 -0.64 -18.27 8.81
N LEU A 9 -1.88 -17.75 8.75
CA LEU A 9 -3.08 -18.50 9.13
C LEU A 9 -3.21 -19.81 8.34
N LEU A 10 -3.03 -19.77 7.02
CA LEU A 10 -3.13 -20.97 6.18
C LEU A 10 -2.02 -21.99 6.46
N ALA A 11 -0.83 -21.52 6.86
CA ALA A 11 0.26 -22.41 7.24
C ALA A 11 -0.04 -23.22 8.51
N GLU A 12 -0.85 -22.71 9.44
CA GLU A 12 -1.33 -23.46 10.62
C GLU A 12 -2.17 -24.69 10.24
N PHE A 13 -2.79 -24.66 9.04
CA PHE A 13 -3.55 -25.79 8.47
C PHE A 13 -2.73 -26.63 7.48
N GLY A 14 -1.41 -26.42 7.42
CA GLY A 14 -0.50 -27.14 6.52
C GLY A 14 -0.46 -26.61 5.09
N LEU A 15 -1.11 -25.47 4.81
CA LEU A 15 -1.21 -24.89 3.47
C LEU A 15 -0.18 -23.77 3.31
N VAL A 16 1.01 -24.15 2.83
CA VAL A 16 2.14 -23.23 2.66
C VAL A 16 2.18 -22.71 1.23
N PHE A 17 1.99 -21.41 1.08
CA PHE A 17 2.10 -20.74 -0.22
C PHE A 17 3.55 -20.23 -0.44
N PRO A 18 3.93 -19.84 -1.67
CA PRO A 18 5.08 -18.97 -1.93
C PRO A 18 4.87 -17.51 -1.50
N LYS A 19 5.95 -16.76 -1.27
CA LYS A 19 5.87 -15.31 -0.94
C LYS A 19 5.24 -14.52 -2.09
N GLY A 20 4.47 -13.49 -1.74
CA GLY A 20 3.85 -12.54 -2.68
C GLY A 20 2.34 -12.73 -2.86
N SER A 21 1.64 -11.63 -3.11
CA SER A 21 0.18 -11.59 -3.30
C SER A 21 -0.26 -12.32 -4.56
N ALA A 22 0.53 -12.25 -5.64
CA ALA A 22 0.20 -12.92 -6.91
C ALA A 22 0.09 -14.44 -6.77
N SER A 23 1.00 -15.07 -6.01
CA SER A 23 0.96 -16.52 -5.80
C SER A 23 -0.26 -16.94 -4.97
N LEU A 24 -0.53 -16.20 -3.90
CA LEU A 24 -1.69 -16.44 -3.05
C LEU A 24 -3.00 -16.26 -3.83
N ASN A 25 -3.13 -15.21 -4.63
CA ASN A 25 -4.33 -14.96 -5.44
C ASN A 25 -4.61 -16.07 -6.46
N LYS A 26 -3.56 -16.70 -7.02
CA LYS A 26 -3.71 -17.81 -7.97
C LYS A 26 -4.07 -19.12 -7.30
N GLN A 27 -3.48 -19.42 -6.14
CA GLN A 27 -3.57 -20.75 -5.52
C GLN A 27 -4.71 -20.84 -4.50
N LEU A 28 -5.10 -19.73 -3.87
CA LEU A 28 -6.11 -19.74 -2.81
C LEU A 28 -7.49 -20.25 -3.27
N PRO A 29 -8.01 -19.88 -4.45
CA PRO A 29 -9.28 -20.45 -4.94
C PRO A 29 -9.23 -21.97 -5.06
N LEU A 30 -8.14 -22.52 -5.61
CA LEU A 30 -7.95 -23.97 -5.77
C LEU A 30 -7.97 -24.69 -4.41
N VAL A 31 -7.35 -24.09 -3.40
CA VAL A 31 -7.33 -24.63 -2.03
C VAL A 31 -8.71 -24.55 -1.37
N LEU A 32 -9.48 -23.49 -1.63
CA LEU A 32 -10.84 -23.35 -1.10
C LEU A 32 -11.84 -24.32 -1.76
N GLU A 33 -11.60 -24.73 -3.01
CA GLU A 33 -12.41 -25.72 -3.74
C GLU A 33 -12.04 -27.18 -3.41
N ASP A 34 -10.79 -27.43 -2.98
CA ASP A 34 -10.34 -28.76 -2.60
C ASP A 34 -10.99 -29.23 -1.29
N ALA A 35 -11.98 -30.12 -1.38
CA ALA A 35 -12.71 -30.67 -0.26
C ALA A 35 -11.92 -31.70 0.58
N VAL A 36 -10.74 -32.11 0.12
CA VAL A 36 -9.92 -33.17 0.75
C VAL A 36 -8.87 -32.58 1.71
N ASN A 37 -8.56 -31.29 1.61
CA ASN A 37 -7.62 -30.66 2.51
C ASN A 37 -8.19 -30.41 3.93
N ASN A 38 -7.30 -30.04 4.85
CA ASN A 38 -7.57 -29.90 6.28
C ASN A 38 -8.43 -28.67 6.65
N LEU A 39 -8.97 -27.91 5.69
CA LEU A 39 -9.80 -26.75 5.98
C LEU A 39 -11.24 -27.17 6.29
N THR A 40 -11.67 -26.89 7.52
CA THR A 40 -13.08 -27.05 7.92
C THR A 40 -13.95 -25.97 7.26
N PRO A 41 -15.27 -26.22 7.07
CA PRO A 41 -16.17 -25.24 6.45
C PRO A 41 -16.16 -23.85 7.12
N PRO A 42 -16.11 -23.71 8.46
CA PRO A 42 -15.99 -22.39 9.10
C PRO A 42 -14.71 -21.64 8.71
N ILE A 43 -13.57 -22.34 8.63
CA ILE A 43 -12.30 -21.71 8.25
C ILE A 43 -12.33 -21.28 6.79
N ARG A 44 -12.90 -22.09 5.89
CA ARG A 44 -13.08 -21.71 4.48
C ARG A 44 -13.87 -20.41 4.35
N CYS A 45 -14.95 -20.26 5.13
CA CYS A 45 -15.74 -19.04 5.19
C CYS A 45 -14.89 -17.84 5.64
N VAL A 46 -14.16 -17.97 6.75
CA VAL A 46 -13.28 -16.90 7.27
C VAL A 46 -12.19 -16.51 6.26
N VAL A 47 -11.51 -17.49 5.66
CA VAL A 47 -10.45 -17.26 4.67
C VAL A 47 -10.99 -16.56 3.43
N THR A 48 -12.18 -16.97 2.97
CA THR A 48 -12.85 -16.32 1.82
C THR A 48 -13.16 -14.86 2.13
N HIS A 49 -13.78 -14.59 3.30
CA HIS A 49 -14.10 -13.23 3.70
C HIS A 49 -12.86 -12.34 3.88
N LEU A 50 -11.80 -12.87 4.50
CA LEU A 50 -10.52 -12.15 4.64
C LEU A 50 -9.92 -11.83 3.27
N LYS A 51 -10.03 -12.76 2.31
CA LYS A 51 -9.53 -12.54 0.96
C LYS A 51 -10.29 -11.41 0.25
N GLU A 52 -11.61 -11.41 0.33
CA GLU A 52 -12.46 -10.36 -0.24
C GLU A 52 -12.11 -8.98 0.34
N LEU A 53 -11.97 -8.88 1.66
CA LEU A 53 -11.56 -7.64 2.33
C LEU A 53 -10.19 -7.15 1.87
N ILE A 54 -9.21 -8.06 1.73
CA ILE A 54 -7.87 -7.71 1.25
C ILE A 54 -7.95 -7.16 -0.19
N ASP A 55 -8.75 -7.78 -1.05
CA ASP A 55 -8.90 -7.35 -2.44
C ASP A 55 -9.58 -5.98 -2.53
N GLU A 56 -10.64 -5.77 -1.75
CA GLU A 56 -11.35 -4.50 -1.69
C GLU A 56 -10.44 -3.37 -1.24
N LEU A 57 -9.72 -3.56 -0.13
CA LEU A 57 -8.78 -2.55 0.38
C LEU A 57 -7.65 -2.29 -0.60
N SER A 58 -7.12 -3.33 -1.25
CA SER A 58 -6.08 -3.18 -2.27
C SER A 58 -6.56 -2.37 -3.47
N SER A 59 -7.80 -2.61 -3.91
CA SER A 59 -8.44 -1.85 -5.00
C SER A 59 -8.61 -0.37 -4.62
N ARG A 60 -9.14 -0.10 -3.42
CA ARG A 60 -9.32 1.27 -2.90
C ARG A 60 -7.98 2.01 -2.79
N ILE A 61 -6.93 1.37 -2.26
CA ILE A 61 -5.58 1.94 -2.17
C ILE A 61 -5.06 2.26 -3.58
N SER A 62 -5.24 1.36 -4.55
CA SER A 62 -4.79 1.59 -5.93
C SER A 62 -5.52 2.75 -6.58
N ALA A 63 -6.83 2.87 -6.38
CA ALA A 63 -7.62 3.99 -6.89
C ALA A 63 -7.14 5.33 -6.32
N LEU A 64 -7.01 5.42 -5.00
CA LEU A 64 -6.51 6.63 -4.33
C LEU A 64 -5.08 6.98 -4.75
N THR A 65 -4.22 5.97 -4.94
CA THR A 65 -2.85 6.18 -5.43
C THR A 65 -2.86 6.80 -6.83
N LYS A 66 -3.72 6.31 -7.73
CA LYS A 66 -3.87 6.88 -9.07
C LYS A 66 -4.38 8.32 -9.03
N GLU A 67 -5.32 8.64 -8.15
CA GLU A 67 -5.81 10.01 -7.97
C GLU A 67 -4.69 10.94 -7.49
N ILE A 68 -3.87 10.49 -6.53
CA ILE A 68 -2.70 11.23 -6.04
C ILE A 68 -1.67 11.44 -7.17
N GLU A 69 -1.37 10.40 -7.95
CA GLU A 69 -0.45 10.48 -9.09
C GLU A 69 -0.98 11.43 -10.18
N GLN A 70 -2.29 11.41 -10.43
CA GLN A 70 -2.93 12.32 -11.38
C GLN A 70 -2.80 13.77 -10.92
N TRP A 71 -3.05 14.05 -9.63
CA TRP A 71 -2.87 15.38 -9.06
C TRP A 71 -1.40 15.83 -9.10
N HIS A 72 -0.48 14.93 -8.74
CA HIS A 72 0.96 15.18 -8.85
C HIS A 72 1.34 15.57 -10.29
N SER A 73 0.78 14.89 -11.29
CA SER A 73 1.04 15.16 -12.71
C SER A 73 0.58 16.54 -13.18
N THR A 74 -0.28 17.23 -12.44
CA THR A 74 -0.76 18.58 -12.77
C THR A 74 -0.19 19.66 -11.85
N ASN A 75 0.44 19.29 -10.72
CA ASN A 75 0.99 20.22 -9.75
C ASN A 75 2.52 20.43 -9.93
N VAL A 76 2.92 21.66 -10.26
CA VAL A 76 4.33 22.02 -10.54
C VAL A 76 5.22 21.88 -9.30
N ASP A 77 4.74 22.31 -8.13
CA ASP A 77 5.52 22.25 -6.89
C ASP A 77 5.73 20.79 -6.45
N SER A 78 4.70 19.96 -6.62
CA SER A 78 4.78 18.53 -6.32
C SER A 78 5.80 17.84 -7.22
N LYS A 79 5.79 18.12 -8.53
CA LYS A 79 6.80 17.61 -9.47
C LYS A 79 8.21 18.01 -9.06
N ARG A 80 8.42 19.29 -8.76
CA ARG A 80 9.73 19.80 -8.34
C ARG A 80 10.24 19.11 -7.07
N ILE A 81 9.36 18.87 -6.09
CA ILE A 81 9.74 18.15 -4.86
C ILE A 81 10.10 16.68 -5.15
N ALA A 82 9.40 16.02 -6.08
CA ALA A 82 9.70 14.63 -6.47
C ALA A 82 11.01 14.46 -7.26
N GLU A 83 11.61 15.54 -7.77
CA GLU A 83 12.95 15.49 -8.39
C GLU A 83 14.06 15.23 -7.35
N ILE A 84 13.78 15.40 -6.06
CA ILE A 84 14.72 15.12 -4.98
C ILE A 84 14.92 13.60 -4.86
N PRO A 85 16.17 13.09 -4.89
CA PRO A 85 16.44 11.66 -4.76
C PRO A 85 15.82 11.05 -3.50
N GLY A 86 15.01 10.01 -3.69
CA GLY A 86 14.31 9.31 -2.61
C GLY A 86 12.91 9.85 -2.29
N ILE A 87 12.45 10.92 -2.95
CA ILE A 87 11.09 11.45 -2.80
C ILE A 87 10.23 11.07 -4.00
N GLY A 88 9.23 10.21 -3.78
CA GLY A 88 8.28 9.80 -4.82
C GLY A 88 7.03 10.68 -4.90
N PRO A 89 6.17 10.47 -5.92
CA PRO A 89 4.95 11.26 -6.15
C PRO A 89 4.00 11.36 -4.95
N ILE A 90 3.80 10.26 -4.21
CA ILE A 90 2.93 10.25 -3.02
C ILE A 90 3.51 11.17 -1.94
N THR A 91 4.79 11.01 -1.62
CA THR A 91 5.46 11.82 -0.59
C THR A 91 5.52 13.28 -1.01
N ALA A 92 5.85 13.57 -2.28
CA ALA A 92 5.87 14.93 -2.80
C ALA A 92 4.48 15.60 -2.74
N THR A 93 3.41 14.86 -3.05
CA THR A 93 2.04 15.34 -2.92
C THR A 93 1.67 15.62 -1.47
N ALA A 94 1.99 14.70 -0.55
CA ALA A 94 1.75 14.89 0.87
C ALA A 94 2.49 16.12 1.42
N LEU A 95 3.73 16.36 0.96
CA LEU A 95 4.52 17.52 1.34
C LEU A 95 3.86 18.83 0.89
N VAL A 96 3.45 18.91 -0.39
CA VAL A 96 2.74 20.11 -0.89
C VAL A 96 1.41 20.31 -0.18
N ALA A 97 0.63 19.24 0.06
CA ALA A 97 -0.65 19.34 0.76
C ALA A 97 -0.51 19.74 2.25
N SER A 98 0.63 19.42 2.86
CA SER A 98 0.92 19.73 4.27
C SER A 98 1.54 21.11 4.45
N ILE A 99 2.21 21.64 3.42
CA ILE A 99 2.64 23.02 3.35
C ILE A 99 1.37 23.84 3.10
N GLY A 100 0.83 24.46 4.16
CA GLY A 100 -0.37 25.31 4.08
C GLY A 100 -0.17 26.52 3.16
N ASP A 101 0.09 27.70 3.71
CA ASP A 101 0.51 28.85 2.90
C ASP A 101 2.04 28.81 2.74
N PRO A 102 2.60 28.65 1.52
CA PRO A 102 4.04 28.70 1.29
C PRO A 102 4.67 30.02 1.77
N ALA A 103 3.90 31.11 1.85
CA ALA A 103 4.35 32.39 2.40
C ALA A 103 4.60 32.36 3.92
N SER A 104 4.21 31.29 4.61
CA SER A 104 4.51 31.06 6.04
C SER A 104 5.99 30.80 6.30
N PHE A 105 6.76 30.40 5.28
CA PHE A 105 8.17 30.05 5.41
C PHE A 105 9.06 31.21 4.94
N ASN A 106 9.92 31.69 5.82
CA ASN A 106 10.80 32.84 5.54
C ASN A 106 11.89 32.53 4.51
N ASN A 107 12.22 31.25 4.29
CA ASN A 107 13.14 30.79 3.24
C ASN A 107 13.08 29.25 3.07
N GLY A 108 13.64 28.75 1.96
CA GLY A 108 13.71 27.31 1.67
C GLY A 108 14.49 26.46 2.69
N ARG A 109 15.29 27.08 3.57
CA ARG A 109 16.01 26.40 4.65
C ARG A 109 15.06 25.94 5.76
N GLN A 110 14.02 26.72 6.07
CA GLN A 110 12.97 26.32 7.02
C GLN A 110 12.12 25.17 6.47
N VAL A 111 11.84 25.18 5.17
CA VAL A 111 11.17 24.06 4.49
C VAL A 111 12.04 22.80 4.54
N SER A 112 13.34 22.92 4.25
CA SER A 112 14.29 21.78 4.30
C SER A 112 14.41 21.19 5.71
N ALA A 113 14.43 22.05 6.75
CA ALA A 113 14.44 21.62 8.15
C ALA A 113 13.13 20.92 8.58
N TRP A 114 11.99 21.39 8.07
CA TRP A 114 10.67 20.81 8.35
C TRP A 114 10.47 19.45 7.65
N ILE A 115 11.00 19.27 6.43
CA ILE A 115 10.92 18.02 5.65
C ILE A 115 11.97 16.98 6.12
N GLY A 116 12.91 17.36 7.00
CA GLY A 116 14.00 16.49 7.43
C GLY A 116 15.14 16.35 6.41
N LEU A 117 15.18 17.22 5.38
CA LEU A 117 16.23 17.32 4.36
C LEU A 117 17.38 18.23 4.83
N VAL A 118 17.90 18.02 6.04
CA VAL A 118 19.12 18.67 6.51
C VAL A 118 20.23 17.63 6.52
N PRO A 119 21.21 17.70 5.60
CA PRO A 119 22.42 16.91 5.75
C PRO A 119 23.24 17.47 6.93
N LYS A 120 23.86 16.58 7.70
CA LYS A 120 25.02 16.95 8.52
C LYS A 120 26.26 16.99 7.64
#